data_AF-A0A1I7I155-F1
#
_entry.id   AF-A0A1I7I155-F1
#
_cell.length_a   1.000
_cell.length_b   1.000
_cell.length_c   1.000
_cell.angle_alpha   90.00
_cell.angle_beta   90.00
_cell.angle_gamma   90.00
#
_symmetry.space_group_name_H-M   'P 1'
#
loop_
_entity.id
_entity.type
_entity.pdbx_description
1 polymer ?
#
loop_
_entity_poly.entity_id
_entity_poly.type
_entity_poly.pdbx_seq_one_letter_code
_entity_poly.pdbx_strand_id
1 'polypeptide(L)'
;MFKKLLTVGALAAGVLLSSNAVALNNCQVENVPKHLTGNLYEMYVVNPTNNFANTFTRYGITWYFKGKIGNGECKYNTGNKAYQAYYQGRKY
;
A
#
# COMPACT_ATOMS: atom_id res chain seq x y z
N MET A 1 18.50 -34.94 -34.92
CA MET A 1 17.46 -35.02 -33.87
C MET A 1 17.65 -33.87 -32.90
N PHE A 2 16.92 -32.77 -33.08
CA PHE A 2 17.08 -31.56 -32.27
C PHE A 2 16.05 -31.56 -31.15
N LYS A 3 16.53 -31.72 -29.91
CA LYS A 3 15.72 -31.61 -28.70
C LYS A 3 15.42 -30.12 -28.46
N LYS A 4 14.17 -29.71 -28.70
CA LYS A 4 13.62 -28.44 -28.20
C LYS A 4 12.96 -28.70 -26.86
N LEU A 5 13.36 -27.97 -25.82
CA LEU A 5 12.54 -27.69 -24.63
C LEU A 5 13.07 -26.40 -23.99
N LEU A 6 12.66 -25.28 -24.58
CA LEU A 6 12.65 -23.99 -23.93
C LEU A 6 11.57 -24.04 -22.84
N THR A 7 11.97 -24.25 -21.59
CA THR A 7 11.08 -24.01 -20.45
C THR A 7 11.29 -22.56 -20.03
N VAL A 8 10.43 -21.71 -20.57
CA VAL A 8 10.29 -20.30 -20.24
C VAL A 8 9.80 -20.21 -18.79
N GLY A 9 10.72 -19.96 -17.86
CA GLY A 9 10.37 -19.53 -16.50
C GLY A 9 9.96 -18.06 -16.54
N ALA A 10 8.76 -17.78 -17.05
CA ALA A 10 8.14 -16.47 -16.92
C ALA A 10 7.80 -16.29 -15.43
N LEU A 11 8.68 -15.61 -14.69
CA LEU A 11 8.37 -15.14 -13.35
C LEU A 11 7.22 -14.15 -13.51
N ALA A 12 6.02 -14.62 -13.16
CA ALA A 12 4.78 -13.86 -13.22
C ALA A 12 5.00 -12.50 -12.54
N ALA A 13 4.97 -11.45 -13.35
CA ALA A 13 4.77 -10.10 -12.85
C ALA A 13 3.40 -10.12 -12.17
N GLY A 14 3.41 -10.24 -10.84
CA GLY A 14 2.23 -10.10 -9.99
C GLY A 14 1.75 -8.66 -10.08
N VAL A 15 1.05 -8.36 -11.17
CA VAL A 15 0.27 -7.15 -11.34
C VAL A 15 -0.93 -7.30 -10.43
N LEU A 16 -0.75 -6.98 -9.15
CA LEU A 16 -1.84 -6.67 -8.24
C LEU A 16 -2.35 -5.26 -8.58
N LEU A 17 -2.94 -5.11 -9.76
CA LEU A 17 -3.85 -4.00 -10.04
C LEU A 17 -5.19 -4.40 -9.43
N SER A 18 -5.34 -4.18 -8.12
CA SER A 18 -6.65 -4.15 -7.50
C SER A 18 -7.41 -2.96 -8.09
N SER A 19 -8.14 -3.22 -9.17
CA SER A 19 -9.13 -2.33 -9.77
C SER A 19 -10.24 -2.06 -8.77
N ASN A 20 -10.10 -1.02 -7.95
CA ASN A 20 -11.20 -0.43 -7.19
C ASN A 20 -11.54 0.91 -7.85
N ALA A 21 -12.30 0.84 -8.95
CA ALA A 21 -12.81 2.01 -9.62
C ALA A 21 -14.06 2.54 -8.88
N VAL A 22 -13.93 3.77 -8.39
CA VAL A 22 -14.98 4.79 -8.18
C VAL A 22 -15.97 4.62 -7.01
N ALA A 23 -15.61 5.19 -5.87
CA ALA A 23 -16.46 6.13 -5.12
C ALA A 23 -15.52 7.01 -4.28
N LEU A 24 -15.91 8.23 -3.91
CA LEU A 24 -15.27 8.90 -2.77
C LEU A 24 -15.61 8.11 -1.49
N ASN A 25 -15.02 6.92 -1.38
CA ASN A 25 -15.14 5.99 -0.27
C ASN A 25 -14.32 6.55 0.89
N ASN A 26 -14.89 6.48 2.08
CA ASN A 26 -14.28 7.04 3.27
C ASN A 26 -12.84 6.52 3.46
N CYS A 27 -11.97 7.34 4.02
CA CYS A 27 -10.60 6.94 4.31
C CYS A 27 -10.61 5.67 5.18
N GLN A 28 -9.77 4.68 4.86
CA GLN A 28 -9.56 3.57 5.77
C GLN A 28 -8.99 4.12 7.07
N VAL A 29 -9.75 4.07 8.16
CA VAL A 29 -9.36 4.69 9.45
C VAL A 29 -8.31 3.86 10.20
N GLU A 30 -7.89 2.73 9.62
CA GLU A 30 -6.91 1.80 10.15
C GLU A 30 -5.49 2.36 10.03
N ASN A 31 -5.20 3.41 10.81
CA ASN A 31 -3.86 3.95 11.07
C ASN A 31 -3.08 3.08 12.08
N VAL A 32 -3.35 1.78 12.06
CA VAL A 32 -2.76 0.79 12.95
C VAL A 32 -1.92 -0.20 12.14
N PRO A 33 -0.75 -0.62 12.65
CA PRO A 33 0.04 -1.66 12.02
C PRO A 33 -0.75 -2.97 11.95
N LYS A 34 -0.90 -3.52 10.74
CA LYS A 34 -1.42 -4.87 10.54
C LYS A 34 -0.27 -5.79 10.17
N HIS A 35 -0.12 -6.86 10.93
CA HIS A 35 0.88 -7.89 10.65
C HIS A 35 0.46 -8.71 9.42
N LEU A 36 1.40 -8.94 8.51
CA LEU A 36 1.17 -9.77 7.33
C LEU A 36 1.83 -11.14 7.49
N THR A 37 3.16 -11.15 7.58
CA THR A 37 3.95 -12.38 7.71
C THR A 37 5.37 -12.06 8.13
N GLY A 38 5.98 -12.90 8.97
CA GLY A 38 7.33 -12.67 9.49
C GLY A 38 7.50 -11.27 10.07
N ASN A 39 8.44 -10.50 9.49
CA ASN A 39 8.74 -9.11 9.89
C ASN A 39 8.00 -8.06 9.06
N LEU A 40 7.03 -8.47 8.23
CA LEU A 40 6.30 -7.63 7.30
C LEU A 40 4.98 -7.14 7.90
N TYR A 41 4.77 -5.84 7.80
CA TYR A 41 3.55 -5.17 8.26
C TYR A 41 2.99 -4.29 7.16
N GLU A 42 1.73 -3.93 7.27
CA GLU A 42 1.08 -2.92 6.44
C GLU A 42 0.34 -1.89 7.30
N MET A 43 0.21 -0.66 6.79
CA MET A 43 -0.70 0.32 7.36
C MET A 43 -1.20 1.27 6.29
N TYR A 44 -2.34 1.90 6.57
CA TYR A 44 -2.79 3.07 5.85
C TYR A 44 -2.56 4.32 6.70
N VAL A 45 -1.97 5.34 6.11
CA VAL A 45 -1.75 6.63 6.75
C VAL A 45 -2.69 7.64 6.11
N VAL A 46 -3.50 8.31 6.94
CA VAL A 46 -4.36 9.40 6.51
C VAL A 46 -3.73 10.75 6.90
N ASN A 47 -3.69 11.69 5.97
CA ASN A 47 -3.20 13.05 6.17
C ASN A 47 -4.19 14.05 5.54
N PRO A 48 -4.57 15.16 6.21
CA PRO A 48 -5.38 16.21 5.59
C PRO A 48 -4.73 16.85 4.35
N THR A 49 -3.40 16.74 4.21
CA THR A 49 -2.64 17.24 3.05
C THR A 49 -2.07 16.09 2.22
N ASN A 50 -1.87 16.32 0.92
CA ASN A 50 -1.31 15.31 0.01
C ASN A 50 0.21 15.12 0.15
N ASN A 51 0.72 15.21 1.38
CA ASN A 51 2.13 15.12 1.71
C ASN A 51 2.40 13.89 2.57
N PHE A 52 3.28 13.02 2.07
CA PHE A 52 3.58 11.73 2.69
C PHE A 52 5.09 11.54 2.70
N ALA A 53 5.65 11.19 3.86
CA ALA A 53 7.07 10.89 3.97
C ALA A 53 7.39 9.58 3.24
N ASN A 54 8.47 9.55 2.46
CA ASN A 54 8.88 8.31 1.78
C ASN A 54 9.21 7.18 2.77
N THR A 55 9.76 7.53 3.93
CA THR A 55 10.12 6.59 4.99
C THR A 55 9.94 7.25 6.35
N PHE A 56 9.49 6.51 7.35
CA PHE A 56 9.49 6.93 8.75
C PHE A 56 9.51 5.74 9.71
N THR A 57 9.82 5.96 10.98
CA THR A 57 9.81 4.90 12.00
C THR A 57 8.71 5.16 13.03
N ARG A 58 7.86 4.18 13.27
CA ARG A 58 6.78 4.25 14.28
C ARG A 58 6.52 2.85 14.84
N TYR A 59 6.29 2.74 16.14
CA TYR A 59 6.09 1.45 16.84
C TYR A 59 7.25 0.46 16.70
N GLY A 60 8.48 0.97 16.54
CA GLY A 60 9.66 0.14 16.27
C GLY A 60 9.66 -0.52 14.88
N ILE A 61 8.80 -0.08 13.98
CA ILE A 61 8.69 -0.57 12.60
C ILE A 61 9.12 0.56 11.66
N THR A 62 9.99 0.25 10.70
CA THR A 62 10.34 1.19 9.63
C THR A 62 9.33 1.05 8.51
N TRP A 63 8.62 2.14 8.22
CA TRP A 63 7.55 2.23 7.25
C TRP A 63 8.06 2.84 5.96
N TYR A 64 7.76 2.18 4.84
CA TYR A 64 8.15 2.58 3.50
C TYR A 64 6.91 2.89 2.69
N PHE A 65 6.87 4.08 2.09
CA PHE A 65 5.79 4.51 1.22
C PHE A 65 5.69 3.58 0.01
N LYS A 66 4.49 3.10 -0.29
CA LYS A 66 4.23 2.20 -1.42
C LYS A 66 3.33 2.81 -2.48
N GLY A 67 2.51 3.77 -2.10
CA GLY A 67 1.65 4.47 -3.04
C GLY A 67 0.45 5.11 -2.36
N LYS A 68 -0.30 5.86 -3.15
CA LYS A 68 -1.61 6.42 -2.75
C LYS A 68 -2.71 5.53 -3.32
N ILE A 69 -3.83 5.42 -2.62
CA ILE A 69 -4.99 4.69 -3.15
C ILE A 69 -5.75 5.63 -4.09
N GLY A 70 -5.89 5.27 -5.37
CA GLY A 70 -6.49 6.16 -6.39
C GLY A 70 -5.68 7.45 -6.56
N ASN A 71 -6.34 8.61 -6.51
CA ASN A 71 -5.67 9.92 -6.51
C ASN A 71 -5.09 10.29 -5.13
N GLY A 72 -5.20 9.37 -4.16
CA GLY A 72 -4.91 9.60 -2.75
C GLY A 72 -6.06 10.27 -2.00
N GLU A 73 -7.07 10.80 -2.68
CA GLU A 73 -8.16 11.56 -2.04
C GLU A 73 -9.22 10.63 -1.42
N CYS A 74 -9.56 10.88 -0.15
CA CYS A 74 -10.59 10.17 0.58
C CYS A 74 -11.37 11.13 1.50
N LYS A 75 -12.58 10.73 1.90
CA LYS A 75 -13.40 11.48 2.86
C LYS A 75 -13.10 11.02 4.29
N TYR A 76 -12.64 11.91 5.16
CA TYR A 76 -12.38 11.61 6.56
C TYR A 76 -13.60 11.99 7.42
N ASN A 77 -14.13 11.03 8.18
CA ASN A 77 -15.29 11.15 9.08
C ASN A 77 -16.48 11.90 8.47
N THR A 78 -16.54 13.22 8.67
CA THR A 78 -17.65 14.13 8.34
C THR A 78 -17.67 14.60 6.88
N GLY A 79 -16.91 13.94 5.99
CA GLY A 79 -16.83 14.32 4.58
C GLY A 79 -15.69 15.29 4.24
N ASN A 80 -14.81 15.58 5.20
CA ASN A 80 -13.63 16.41 4.97
C ASN A 80 -12.69 15.73 3.99
N LYS A 81 -12.18 16.50 3.02
CA LYS A 81 -11.17 16.04 2.08
C LYS A 81 -9.90 15.72 2.83
N ALA A 82 -9.44 14.49 2.70
CA ALA A 82 -8.16 14.04 3.22
C ALA A 82 -7.47 13.21 2.15
N TYR A 83 -6.23 12.83 2.46
CA TYR A 83 -5.41 12.00 1.61
C TYR A 83 -5.02 10.72 2.35
N GLN A 84 -4.92 9.61 1.63
CA GLN A 84 -4.50 8.32 2.18
C GLN A 84 -3.37 7.71 1.36
N ALA A 85 -2.38 7.20 2.08
CA ALA A 85 -1.25 6.47 1.53
C ALA A 85 -1.11 5.10 2.17
N TYR A 86 -0.63 4.15 1.39
CA TYR A 86 -0.29 2.80 1.80
C TYR A 86 1.20 2.70 2.12
N TYR A 87 1.49 2.11 3.28
CA TYR A 87 2.85 1.88 3.76
C TYR A 87 3.07 0.41 4.07
N GLN A 88 4.27 -0.06 3.75
CA GLN A 88 4.74 -1.37 4.17
C GLN A 88 5.79 -1.21 5.26
N GLY A 89 5.59 -1.89 6.38
CA GLY A 89 6.47 -1.87 7.53
C GLY A 89 7.43 -3.06 7.52
N ARG A 90 8.67 -2.84 7.97
CA ARG A 90 9.62 -3.88 8.34
C ARG A 90 10.07 -3.67 9.77
N LYS A 91 9.90 -4.70 10.60
CA LYS A 91 10.41 -4.75 11.97
C LYS A 91 11.75 -5.49 11.97
N TYR A 92 12.79 -4.84 12.51
CA TYR A 92 14.11 -5.44 12.67
C TYR A 92 14.32 -5.88 14.11
#